data_AF-A0A9X4QSB1-F1
#
_entry.id   AF-A0A9X4QSB1-F1
#
_cell.length_a   1.000
_cell.length_b   1.000
_cell.length_c   1.000
_cell.angle_alpha   90.00
_cell.angle_beta   90.00
_cell.angle_gamma   90.00
#
_symmetry.space_group_name_H-M   'P 1'
#
loop_
_entity.id
_entity.type
_entity.pdbx_description
1 polymer ?
#
loop_
_entity_poly.entity_id
_entity_poly.type
_entity_poly.pdbx_seq_one_letter_code
_entity_poly.pdbx_strand_id
1 'polypeptide(L)'
;MSSWKSWEDNIKTFLQSIQQIGGEVDGYHIKAPSKIESIQEVEETLGIKLPISFTKTVLEFSSGFEMNWSLPDDEDLEVPLPTELKGIFAGNFSWSLKDIINIEQDRKGWELEVFSNFEDDYDRIWHNKLGLMEVGNGDYLAFDLSIPIDPPVIYLSHDGGEGHGYILGNNFIDFMNRWTRIGCVGCEDWQLMPFMNDSSMGILPDGKNAIQWRKYLKVQLP
;
A
#
# COMPACT_ATOMS: atom_id res chain seq x y z
N MET A 1 7.30 -18.76 10.14
CA MET A 1 7.13 -18.81 8.67
C MET A 1 7.96 -17.69 8.06
N SER A 2 8.43 -17.80 6.82
CA SER A 2 8.99 -16.63 6.13
C SER A 2 7.89 -15.56 6.00
N SER A 3 8.27 -14.28 6.05
CA SER A 3 7.32 -13.16 5.89
C SER A 3 6.46 -13.32 4.64
N TRP A 4 7.05 -13.82 3.55
CA TRP A 4 6.39 -14.07 2.25
C TRP A 4 5.19 -15.00 2.34
N LYS A 5 5.36 -16.14 3.02
CA LYS A 5 4.29 -17.11 3.19
C LYS A 5 3.18 -16.54 4.06
N SER A 6 3.55 -15.80 5.10
CA SER A 6 2.55 -15.13 5.95
C SER A 6 1.73 -14.11 5.17
N TRP A 7 2.34 -13.37 4.23
CA TRP A 7 1.61 -12.42 3.38
C TRP A 7 0.58 -13.13 2.51
N GLU A 8 1.01 -14.17 1.79
CA GLU A 8 0.11 -14.91 0.91
C GLU A 8 -1.02 -15.61 1.69
N ASP A 9 -0.71 -16.20 2.85
CA ASP A 9 -1.71 -16.83 3.72
C ASP A 9 -2.72 -15.80 4.26
N ASN A 10 -2.25 -14.60 4.65
CA ASN A 10 -3.12 -13.49 5.07
C ASN A 10 -4.02 -13.04 3.91
N ILE A 11 -3.45 -12.74 2.73
CA ILE A 11 -4.20 -12.31 1.54
C ILE A 11 -5.30 -13.31 1.20
N LYS A 12 -4.97 -14.61 1.11
CA LYS A 12 -5.95 -15.67 0.85
C LYS A 12 -7.06 -15.70 1.89
N THR A 13 -6.70 -15.63 3.17
CA THR A 13 -7.65 -15.70 4.28
C THR A 13 -8.63 -14.53 4.22
N PHE A 14 -8.14 -13.33 3.96
CA PHE A 14 -8.98 -12.14 3.85
C PHE A 14 -9.89 -12.17 2.64
N LEU A 15 -9.36 -12.47 1.46
CA LEU A 15 -10.16 -12.54 0.24
C LEU A 15 -11.27 -13.59 0.33
N GLN A 16 -10.98 -14.76 0.92
CA GLN A 16 -12.00 -15.77 1.20
C GLN A 16 -13.08 -15.25 2.16
N SER A 17 -12.69 -14.49 3.18
CA SER A 17 -13.65 -13.89 4.10
C SER A 17 -14.51 -12.80 3.45
N ILE A 18 -13.94 -11.97 2.57
CA ILE A 18 -14.68 -10.95 1.83
C ILE A 18 -15.76 -11.63 0.98
N GLN A 19 -15.42 -12.69 0.24
CA GLN A 19 -16.39 -13.48 -0.52
C GLN A 19 -17.49 -14.08 0.36
N GLN A 20 -17.16 -14.55 1.56
CA GLN A 20 -18.13 -15.16 2.48
C GLN A 20 -19.18 -14.18 3.01
N ILE A 21 -18.87 -12.88 3.05
CA ILE A 21 -19.80 -11.84 3.49
C ILE A 21 -20.48 -11.12 2.31
N GLY A 22 -20.41 -11.69 1.11
CA GLY A 22 -21.07 -11.17 -0.09
C GLY A 22 -20.22 -10.20 -0.93
N GLY A 23 -18.95 -10.00 -0.56
CA GLY A 23 -18.03 -9.17 -1.36
C GLY A 23 -17.56 -9.83 -2.65
N GLU A 24 -17.19 -8.99 -3.60
CA GLU A 24 -16.60 -9.40 -4.86
C GLU A 24 -15.08 -9.44 -4.72
N VAL A 25 -14.47 -10.47 -5.32
CA VAL A 25 -13.02 -10.67 -5.33
C VAL A 25 -12.64 -11.11 -6.72
N ASP A 26 -11.90 -10.26 -7.42
CA ASP A 26 -11.34 -10.59 -8.74
C ASP A 26 -10.09 -11.49 -8.62
N GLY A 27 -9.66 -11.73 -7.38
CA GLY A 27 -8.54 -12.57 -7.03
C GLY A 27 -7.29 -11.75 -6.71
N TYR A 28 -6.16 -12.44 -6.70
CA TYR A 28 -4.85 -11.83 -6.57
C TYR A 28 -3.87 -12.53 -7.51
N HIS A 29 -2.90 -11.78 -8.01
CA HIS A 29 -1.86 -12.26 -8.88
C HIS A 29 -0.49 -11.99 -8.27
N ILE A 30 0.31 -13.04 -8.07
CA ILE A 30 1.70 -12.95 -7.65
C ILE A 30 2.54 -13.40 -8.84
N LYS A 31 3.31 -12.48 -9.44
CA LYS A 31 4.28 -12.82 -10.50
C LYS A 31 5.44 -13.61 -9.89
N ALA A 32 6.15 -14.37 -10.72
CA ALA A 32 7.38 -15.02 -10.28
C ALA A 32 8.42 -13.97 -9.80
N PRO A 33 9.30 -14.30 -8.84
CA PRO A 33 10.43 -13.44 -8.49
C PRO A 33 11.30 -13.09 -9.71
N SER A 34 11.91 -11.92 -9.68
CA SER A 34 12.81 -11.45 -10.74
C SER A 34 14.28 -11.77 -10.43
N LYS A 35 15.16 -11.40 -11.36
CA LYS A 35 16.61 -11.51 -11.20
C LYS A 35 17.24 -10.14 -10.94
N ILE A 36 18.50 -10.18 -10.47
CA ILE A 36 19.28 -8.98 -10.18
C ILE A 36 19.46 -8.12 -11.43
N GLU A 37 19.63 -8.72 -12.60
CA GLU A 37 19.82 -7.99 -13.87
C GLU A 37 18.60 -7.12 -14.19
N SER A 38 17.39 -7.61 -13.96
CA SER A 38 16.17 -6.83 -14.18
C SER A 38 16.02 -5.67 -13.19
N ILE A 39 16.52 -5.83 -11.96
CA ILE A 39 16.59 -4.71 -11.00
C ILE A 39 17.59 -3.67 -11.49
N GLN A 40 18.76 -4.10 -11.94
CA GLN A 40 19.79 -3.21 -12.47
C GLN A 40 19.30 -2.40 -13.68
N GLU A 41 18.59 -3.04 -14.62
CA GLU A 41 17.98 -2.36 -15.78
C GLU A 41 16.99 -1.25 -15.34
N VAL A 42 16.17 -1.51 -14.32
CA VAL A 42 15.22 -0.53 -13.78
C VAL A 42 15.94 0.59 -13.05
N GLU A 43 16.95 0.28 -12.24
CA GLU A 43 17.78 1.27 -11.54
C GLU A 43 18.54 2.18 -12.53
N GLU A 44 19.09 1.61 -13.61
CA GLU A 44 19.74 2.36 -14.69
C GLU A 44 18.76 3.29 -15.40
N THR A 45 17.53 2.82 -15.64
CA THR A 45 16.48 3.62 -16.28
C THR A 45 16.02 4.78 -15.40
N LEU A 46 15.84 4.54 -14.10
CA LEU A 46 15.41 5.57 -13.14
C LEU A 46 16.55 6.51 -12.72
N GLY A 47 17.81 6.09 -12.89
CA GLY A 47 18.98 6.83 -12.40
C GLY A 47 19.16 6.81 -10.88
N ILE A 48 18.50 5.88 -10.17
CA ILE A 48 18.55 5.72 -8.72
C ILE A 48 18.67 4.26 -8.31
N LYS A 49 19.14 4.00 -7.09
CA LYS A 49 19.07 2.66 -6.49
C LYS A 49 17.69 2.42 -5.87
N LEU A 50 17.12 1.25 -6.12
CA LEU A 50 15.84 0.87 -5.53
C LEU A 50 16.02 0.52 -4.04
N PRO A 51 14.99 0.73 -3.20
CA PRO A 51 15.02 0.37 -1.78
C PRO A 51 15.44 -1.08 -1.55
N ILE A 52 16.30 -1.34 -0.57
CA ILE A 52 16.82 -2.71 -0.33
C ILE A 52 15.70 -3.70 0.05
N SER A 53 14.68 -3.25 0.78
CA SER A 53 13.53 -4.08 1.13
C SER A 53 12.66 -4.41 -0.09
N PHE A 54 12.53 -3.47 -1.03
CA PHE A 54 11.81 -3.68 -2.29
C PHE A 54 12.57 -4.66 -3.19
N THR A 55 13.87 -4.43 -3.42
CA THR A 55 14.70 -5.34 -4.24
C THR A 55 14.76 -6.75 -3.65
N LYS A 56 14.85 -6.89 -2.33
CA LYS A 56 14.74 -8.20 -1.67
C LYS A 56 13.41 -8.88 -1.96
N THR A 57 12.30 -8.15 -1.85
CA THR A 57 10.97 -8.68 -2.16
C THR A 57 10.87 -9.11 -3.62
N VAL A 58 11.48 -8.33 -4.53
CA VAL A 58 11.54 -8.65 -5.95
C VAL A 58 12.28 -9.94 -6.25
N LEU A 59 13.41 -10.18 -5.56
CA LEU A 59 14.27 -11.36 -5.76
C LEU A 59 13.72 -12.62 -5.09
N GLU A 60 13.09 -12.48 -3.93
CA GLU A 60 12.73 -13.61 -3.07
C GLU A 60 11.24 -13.96 -3.10
N PHE A 61 10.36 -13.02 -3.46
CA PHE A 61 8.90 -13.22 -3.39
C PHE A 61 8.21 -13.03 -4.74
N SER A 62 8.30 -11.84 -5.34
CA SER A 62 7.52 -11.54 -6.54
C SER A 62 8.08 -10.38 -7.33
N SER A 63 8.05 -10.42 -8.66
CA SER A 63 8.35 -9.24 -9.49
C SER A 63 7.18 -8.28 -9.65
N GLY A 64 6.00 -8.65 -9.19
CA GLY A 64 4.82 -7.80 -9.18
C GLY A 64 3.60 -8.49 -8.58
N PHE A 65 2.73 -7.71 -7.97
CA PHE A 65 1.57 -8.14 -7.25
C PHE A 65 0.36 -7.30 -7.66
N GLU A 66 -0.81 -7.91 -7.67
CA GLU A 66 -2.08 -7.23 -7.85
C GLU A 66 -3.14 -7.95 -7.03
N MET A 67 -4.04 -7.20 -6.40
CA MET A 67 -5.26 -7.73 -5.83
C MET A 67 -6.38 -6.69 -5.84
N ASN A 68 -7.60 -7.20 -5.97
CA ASN A 68 -8.81 -6.40 -6.00
C ASN A 68 -9.94 -7.08 -5.23
N TRP A 69 -10.67 -6.29 -4.45
CA TRP A 69 -11.91 -6.71 -3.82
C TRP A 69 -12.83 -5.52 -3.55
N SER A 70 -14.12 -5.79 -3.43
CA SER A 70 -15.14 -4.83 -3.00
C SER A 70 -16.15 -5.51 -2.08
N LEU A 71 -16.83 -4.71 -1.25
CA LEU A 71 -18.00 -5.12 -0.50
C LEU A 71 -19.26 -4.58 -1.19
N PRO A 72 -20.41 -5.23 -0.94
CA PRO A 72 -21.70 -4.62 -1.21
C PRO A 72 -21.85 -3.32 -0.42
N ASP A 73 -22.85 -2.53 -0.80
CA ASP A 73 -23.26 -1.38 -0.01
C ASP A 73 -23.59 -1.82 1.44
N ASP A 74 -23.32 -0.94 2.41
CA ASP A 74 -23.46 -1.26 3.84
C ASP A 74 -24.89 -1.74 4.21
N GLU A 75 -25.89 -1.29 3.44
CA GLU A 75 -27.30 -1.68 3.60
C GLU A 75 -27.60 -3.12 3.16
N ASP A 76 -26.76 -3.67 2.27
CA ASP A 76 -26.90 -5.02 1.72
C ASP A 76 -26.09 -6.07 2.49
N LEU A 77 -25.26 -5.65 3.45
CA LEU A 77 -24.51 -6.54 4.34
C LEU A 77 -25.43 -7.16 5.40
N GLU A 78 -25.27 -8.47 5.68
CA GLU A 78 -26.01 -9.15 6.75
C GLU A 78 -25.78 -8.50 8.12
N VAL A 79 -24.55 -8.03 8.35
CA VAL A 79 -24.15 -7.26 9.52
C VAL A 79 -23.49 -5.98 9.00
N PRO A 80 -23.99 -4.78 9.33
CA PRO A 80 -23.36 -3.54 8.88
C PRO A 80 -21.92 -3.40 9.39
N LEU A 81 -21.11 -2.66 8.64
CA LEU A 81 -19.77 -2.30 9.05
C LEU A 81 -19.80 -1.51 10.38
N PRO A 82 -18.86 -1.75 11.29
CA PRO A 82 -18.70 -0.90 12.45
C PRO A 82 -18.49 0.55 12.06
N THR A 83 -19.00 1.49 12.87
CA THR A 83 -19.00 2.92 12.55
C THR A 83 -17.61 3.45 12.18
N GLU A 84 -16.57 3.02 12.89
CA GLU A 84 -15.18 3.41 12.65
C GLU A 84 -14.56 2.82 11.37
N LEU A 85 -15.23 1.84 10.75
CA LEU A 85 -14.75 1.07 9.60
C LEU A 85 -15.64 1.23 8.35
N LYS A 86 -16.64 2.12 8.39
CA LYS A 86 -17.60 2.29 7.27
C LYS A 86 -16.97 2.72 5.95
N GLY A 87 -15.79 3.32 5.99
CA GLY A 87 -15.03 3.68 4.79
C GLY A 87 -14.34 2.50 4.10
N ILE A 88 -14.34 1.30 4.70
CA ILE A 88 -13.61 0.14 4.19
C ILE A 88 -14.55 -0.70 3.31
N PHE A 89 -14.80 -0.21 2.10
CA PHE A 89 -15.73 -0.85 1.15
C PHE A 89 -15.02 -1.49 -0.04
N ALA A 90 -13.75 -1.18 -0.30
CA ALA A 90 -12.98 -1.81 -1.38
C ALA A 90 -11.49 -1.89 -1.06
N GLY A 91 -10.76 -2.67 -1.84
CA GLY A 91 -9.31 -2.67 -1.82
C GLY A 91 -8.73 -2.96 -3.19
N ASN A 92 -7.99 -1.98 -3.70
CA ASN A 92 -7.08 -2.14 -4.83
C ASN A 92 -5.65 -1.91 -4.32
N PHE A 93 -4.76 -2.83 -4.65
CA PHE A 93 -3.34 -2.64 -4.43
C PHE A 93 -2.55 -3.42 -5.49
N SER A 94 -1.58 -2.74 -6.09
CA SER A 94 -0.68 -3.34 -7.06
C SER A 94 0.72 -2.74 -6.97
N TRP A 95 1.73 -3.53 -7.30
CA TRP A 95 3.08 -3.04 -7.53
C TRP A 95 3.78 -3.93 -8.53
N SER A 96 4.77 -3.39 -9.21
CA SER A 96 5.48 -4.11 -10.27
C SER A 96 6.85 -3.49 -10.48
N LEU A 97 7.88 -4.34 -10.54
CA LEU A 97 9.25 -3.91 -10.77
C LEU A 97 9.37 -3.07 -12.06
N LYS A 98 8.61 -3.43 -13.10
CA LYS A 98 8.68 -2.71 -14.38
C LYS A 98 7.82 -1.45 -14.40
N ASP A 99 6.62 -1.53 -13.81
CA ASP A 99 5.66 -0.43 -13.91
C ASP A 99 6.05 0.75 -13.01
N ILE A 100 6.95 0.54 -12.03
CA ILE A 100 7.53 1.60 -11.20
C ILE A 100 8.18 2.73 -12.03
N ILE A 101 8.66 2.43 -13.25
CA ILE A 101 9.23 3.45 -14.15
C ILE A 101 8.17 4.45 -14.57
N ASN A 102 7.01 3.96 -15.01
CA ASN A 102 5.92 4.82 -15.47
C ASN A 102 5.28 5.55 -14.28
N ILE A 103 5.06 4.84 -13.17
CA ILE A 103 4.50 5.42 -11.94
C ILE A 103 5.39 6.57 -11.43
N GLU A 104 6.71 6.42 -11.47
CA GLU A 104 7.62 7.49 -11.08
C GLU A 104 7.63 8.66 -12.07
N GLN A 105 7.47 8.39 -13.37
CA GLN A 105 7.34 9.46 -14.37
C GLN A 105 6.08 10.28 -14.12
N ASP A 106 4.94 9.63 -13.87
CA ASP A 106 3.66 10.29 -13.60
C ASP A 106 3.71 11.07 -12.28
N ARG A 107 4.22 10.47 -11.20
CA ARG A 107 4.45 11.16 -9.91
C ARG A 107 5.38 12.36 -10.06
N LYS A 108 6.46 12.25 -10.84
CA LYS A 108 7.34 13.40 -11.14
C LYS A 108 6.63 14.50 -11.91
N GLY A 109 5.68 14.16 -12.77
CA GLY A 109 4.80 15.14 -13.42
C GLY A 109 4.07 15.99 -12.39
N TRP A 110 3.45 15.35 -11.38
CA TRP A 110 2.80 16.04 -10.26
C TRP A 110 3.77 16.94 -9.49
N GLU A 111 4.97 16.44 -9.14
CA GLU A 111 6.01 17.23 -8.46
C GLU A 111 6.42 18.47 -9.29
N LEU A 112 6.59 18.32 -10.60
CA LEU A 112 7.10 19.41 -11.45
C LEU A 112 6.03 20.44 -11.83
N GLU A 113 4.80 20.00 -12.04
CA GLU A 113 3.74 20.84 -12.63
C GLU A 113 2.75 21.38 -11.59
N VAL A 114 2.52 20.64 -10.49
CA VAL A 114 1.50 20.96 -9.50
C VAL A 114 2.14 21.32 -8.15
N PHE A 115 3.03 20.45 -7.65
CA PHE A 115 3.64 20.56 -6.32
C PHE A 115 5.09 21.03 -6.39
N SER A 116 5.32 22.08 -7.17
CA SER A 116 6.68 22.53 -7.54
C SER A 116 7.34 23.45 -6.51
N ASN A 117 6.58 23.98 -5.54
CA ASN A 117 7.07 24.98 -4.61
C ASN A 117 7.66 24.32 -3.35
N PHE A 118 8.95 24.04 -3.35
CA PHE A 118 9.64 23.43 -2.22
C PHE A 118 9.52 24.19 -0.87
N GLU A 119 9.23 25.50 -0.90
CA GLU A 119 9.04 26.31 0.31
C GLU A 119 7.64 26.17 0.92
N ASP A 120 6.69 25.60 0.17
CA ASP A 120 5.37 25.22 0.70
C ASP A 120 5.45 23.86 1.39
N ASP A 121 4.89 23.77 2.61
CA ASP A 121 5.01 22.57 3.44
C ASP A 121 4.29 21.35 2.84
N TYR A 122 3.22 21.57 2.07
CA TYR A 122 2.47 20.52 1.39
C TYR A 122 3.23 20.03 0.17
N ASP A 123 3.63 20.96 -0.71
CA ASP A 123 4.42 20.64 -1.91
C ASP A 123 5.72 19.92 -1.55
N ARG A 124 6.42 20.37 -0.50
CA ARG A 124 7.70 19.80 -0.05
C ARG A 124 7.66 18.28 0.14
N ILE A 125 6.52 17.73 0.55
CA ILE A 125 6.36 16.29 0.77
C ILE A 125 6.40 15.51 -0.55
N TRP A 126 5.97 16.07 -1.68
CA TRP A 126 6.07 15.43 -2.99
C TRP A 126 7.51 15.30 -3.51
N HIS A 127 8.45 16.08 -2.99
CA HIS A 127 9.85 16.07 -3.43
C HIS A 127 10.67 14.93 -2.81
N ASN A 128 11.72 14.51 -3.53
CA ASN A 128 12.61 13.41 -3.12
C ASN A 128 11.87 12.10 -2.88
N LYS A 129 10.94 11.75 -3.77
CA LYS A 129 10.14 10.52 -3.69
C LYS A 129 10.45 9.59 -4.86
N LEU A 130 10.13 8.31 -4.66
CA LEU A 130 10.00 7.33 -5.73
C LEU A 130 8.59 6.75 -5.68
N GLY A 131 7.79 6.97 -6.71
CA GLY A 131 6.44 6.41 -6.83
C GLY A 131 6.46 4.89 -6.79
N LEU A 132 5.58 4.29 -5.99
CA LEU A 132 5.42 2.85 -5.84
C LEU A 132 4.12 2.36 -6.52
N MET A 133 3.03 3.10 -6.31
CA MET A 133 1.70 2.76 -6.82
C MET A 133 0.85 4.03 -6.92
N GLU A 134 0.08 4.17 -8.00
CA GLU A 134 -1.03 5.12 -8.07
C GLU A 134 -2.26 4.53 -7.37
N VAL A 135 -2.91 5.30 -6.50
CA VAL A 135 -4.11 4.88 -5.76
C VAL A 135 -5.36 4.88 -6.65
N GLY A 136 -5.36 5.65 -7.74
CA GLY A 136 -6.41 5.69 -8.77
C GLY A 136 -7.29 6.95 -8.74
N ASN A 137 -7.09 7.82 -7.76
CA ASN A 137 -7.78 9.12 -7.63
C ASN A 137 -6.83 10.31 -7.85
N GLY A 138 -5.56 10.07 -8.22
CA GLY A 138 -4.49 11.08 -8.25
C GLY A 138 -3.48 10.95 -7.11
N ASP A 139 -3.81 10.20 -6.06
CA ASP A 139 -2.91 9.94 -4.94
C ASP A 139 -1.91 8.82 -5.24
N TYR A 140 -0.83 8.80 -4.48
CA TYR A 140 0.25 7.82 -4.65
C TYR A 140 0.68 7.23 -3.31
N LEU A 141 1.11 5.96 -3.37
CA LEU A 141 2.07 5.43 -2.42
C LEU A 141 3.47 5.66 -2.98
N ALA A 142 4.40 6.09 -2.13
CA ALA A 142 5.77 6.37 -2.55
C ALA A 142 6.81 6.02 -1.49
N PHE A 143 8.04 5.78 -1.90
CA PHE A 143 9.19 5.72 -1.03
C PHE A 143 9.71 7.13 -0.72
N ASP A 144 9.98 7.44 0.54
CA ASP A 144 10.61 8.71 0.92
C ASP A 144 12.14 8.65 0.85
N LEU A 145 12.70 9.07 -0.28
CA LEU A 145 14.15 9.03 -0.54
C LEU A 145 14.95 10.04 0.28
N SER A 146 14.30 10.86 1.11
CA SER A 146 14.99 11.65 2.14
C SER A 146 15.75 10.76 3.13
N ILE A 147 15.29 9.51 3.32
CA ILE A 147 15.94 8.47 4.09
C ILE A 147 16.68 7.52 3.13
N PRO A 148 18.00 7.39 3.21
CA PRO A 148 18.77 6.61 2.24
C PRO A 148 18.61 5.10 2.46
N ILE A 149 18.93 4.32 1.42
CA ILE A 149 19.07 2.84 1.40
C ILE A 149 17.75 2.08 1.53
N ASP A 150 17.00 2.28 2.60
CA ASP A 150 15.74 1.56 2.87
C ASP A 150 14.65 2.52 3.34
N PRO A 151 14.20 3.43 2.46
CA PRO A 151 13.24 4.47 2.79
C PRO A 151 11.88 3.92 3.25
N PRO A 152 11.15 4.68 4.10
CA PRO A 152 9.78 4.35 4.44
C PRO A 152 8.84 4.46 3.24
N VAL A 153 7.74 3.71 3.30
CA VAL A 153 6.60 3.89 2.39
C VAL A 153 5.68 4.93 2.99
N ILE A 154 5.31 5.94 2.22
CA ILE A 154 4.45 7.04 2.63
C ILE A 154 3.26 7.21 1.68
N TYR A 155 2.26 7.97 2.13
CA TYR A 155 1.12 8.40 1.32
C TYR A 155 1.32 9.81 0.77
N LEU A 156 0.95 10.04 -0.49
CA LEU A 156 0.96 11.33 -1.16
C LEU A 156 -0.46 11.66 -1.64
N SER A 157 -1.13 12.59 -0.97
CA SER A 157 -2.41 13.13 -1.45
C SER A 157 -2.20 14.23 -2.50
N HIS A 158 -3.04 14.23 -3.54
CA HIS A 158 -3.09 15.26 -4.58
C HIS A 158 -4.03 16.43 -4.23
N ASP A 159 -4.95 16.27 -3.27
CA ASP A 159 -6.06 17.21 -3.03
C ASP A 159 -6.27 17.62 -1.56
N GLY A 160 -5.26 17.47 -0.72
CA GLY A 160 -5.29 17.92 0.68
C GLY A 160 -5.80 16.87 1.67
N GLY A 161 -5.78 15.60 1.29
CA GLY A 161 -6.10 14.46 2.13
C GLY A 161 -5.27 14.43 3.41
N GLU A 162 -5.91 14.04 4.53
CA GLU A 162 -5.28 14.05 5.85
C GLU A 162 -4.09 13.09 5.93
N GLY A 163 -4.08 12.03 5.11
CA GLY A 163 -2.97 11.09 5.01
C GLY A 163 -1.71 11.65 4.35
N HIS A 164 -1.72 12.87 3.82
CA HIS A 164 -0.58 13.44 3.09
C HIS A 164 0.71 13.43 3.94
N GLY A 165 1.74 12.72 3.46
CA GLY A 165 3.02 12.55 4.15
C GLY A 165 3.04 11.48 5.26
N TYR A 166 1.95 10.75 5.47
CA TYR A 166 1.89 9.71 6.51
C TYR A 166 2.78 8.54 6.16
N ILE A 167 3.59 8.10 7.12
CA ILE A 167 4.36 6.86 7.04
C ILE A 167 3.38 5.69 7.18
N LEU A 168 3.40 4.78 6.21
CA LEU A 168 2.61 3.55 6.21
C LEU A 168 3.41 2.35 6.75
N GLY A 169 4.72 2.36 6.51
CA GLY A 169 5.68 1.41 7.06
C GLY A 169 7.12 1.92 6.92
N ASN A 170 8.01 1.42 7.78
CA ASN A 170 9.40 1.90 7.84
C ASN A 170 10.24 1.54 6.62
N ASN A 171 9.78 0.55 5.85
CA ASN A 171 10.29 0.17 4.54
C ASN A 171 9.22 -0.68 3.83
N PHE A 172 9.52 -1.20 2.62
CA PHE A 172 8.55 -1.96 1.86
C PHE A 172 8.07 -3.24 2.57
N ILE A 173 8.99 -3.96 3.19
CA ILE A 173 8.68 -5.22 3.89
C ILE A 173 7.85 -4.95 5.15
N ASP A 174 8.19 -3.91 5.92
CA ASP A 174 7.42 -3.50 7.10
C ASP A 174 6.02 -3.03 6.71
N PHE A 175 5.89 -2.24 5.64
CA PHE A 175 4.60 -1.86 5.09
C PHE A 175 3.75 -3.09 4.72
N MET A 176 4.28 -4.02 3.92
CA MET A 176 3.57 -5.24 3.53
C MET A 176 3.21 -6.12 4.74
N ASN A 177 4.11 -6.26 5.73
CA ASN A 177 3.82 -6.97 6.98
C ASN A 177 2.64 -6.37 7.73
N ARG A 178 2.53 -5.04 7.80
CA ARG A 178 1.47 -4.35 8.53
C ARG A 178 0.16 -4.34 7.74
N TRP A 179 0.23 -3.99 6.46
CA TRP A 179 -0.91 -3.88 5.56
C TRP A 179 -1.64 -5.21 5.37
N THR A 180 -0.90 -6.31 5.15
CA THR A 180 -1.53 -7.64 5.05
C THR A 180 -2.18 -8.09 6.36
N ARG A 181 -1.74 -7.56 7.52
CA ARG A 181 -2.32 -7.88 8.84
C ARG A 181 -3.58 -7.07 9.17
N ILE A 182 -3.85 -5.97 8.47
CA ILE A 182 -5.10 -5.21 8.61
C ILE A 182 -6.14 -5.58 7.55
N GLY A 183 -5.92 -6.63 6.76
CA GLY A 183 -6.93 -7.11 5.82
C GLY A 183 -6.79 -6.62 4.41
N CYS A 184 -5.61 -6.15 4.02
CA CYS A 184 -5.35 -5.67 2.67
C CYS A 184 -6.38 -4.60 2.25
N VAL A 185 -6.66 -3.67 3.16
CA VAL A 185 -7.62 -2.59 2.95
C VAL A 185 -7.18 -1.68 1.80
N GLY A 186 -8.14 -1.03 1.16
CA GLY A 186 -7.86 -0.05 0.11
C GLY A 186 -6.86 1.01 0.54
N CYS A 187 -6.13 1.50 -0.45
CA CYS A 187 -4.97 2.34 -0.22
C CYS A 187 -5.29 3.83 -0.10
N GLU A 188 -6.55 4.24 -0.31
CA GLU A 188 -6.98 5.62 -0.05
C GLU A 188 -6.77 6.00 1.43
N ASP A 189 -6.41 7.26 1.71
CA ASP A 189 -6.02 7.66 3.05
C ASP A 189 -7.12 7.40 4.09
N TRP A 190 -8.37 7.75 3.82
CA TRP A 190 -9.49 7.51 4.73
C TRP A 190 -9.74 6.02 4.99
N GLN A 191 -9.29 5.12 4.13
CA GLN A 191 -9.37 3.67 4.35
C GLN A 191 -8.22 3.15 5.23
N LEU A 192 -7.04 3.77 5.14
CA LEU A 192 -5.86 3.41 5.94
C LEU A 192 -5.88 4.04 7.33
N MET A 193 -6.34 5.28 7.44
CA MET A 193 -6.35 6.09 8.66
C MET A 193 -7.02 5.42 9.87
N PRO A 194 -8.11 4.65 9.75
CA PRO A 194 -8.67 3.91 10.88
C PRO A 194 -7.66 2.96 11.54
N PHE A 195 -6.60 2.58 10.84
CA PHE A 195 -5.55 1.70 11.32
C PHE A 195 -4.28 2.44 11.73
N MET A 196 -4.34 3.75 11.93
CA MET A 196 -3.21 4.60 12.27
C MET A 196 -3.53 5.46 13.50
N ASN A 197 -2.50 5.83 14.27
CA ASN A 197 -2.65 6.76 15.40
C ASN A 197 -2.16 8.16 15.06
N ASP A 198 -1.06 8.24 14.30
CA ASP A 198 -0.44 9.48 13.86
C ASP A 198 0.35 9.24 12.56
N SER A 199 0.86 10.32 11.98
CA SER A 199 1.55 10.34 10.70
C SER A 199 2.92 9.65 10.68
N SER A 200 3.47 9.26 11.82
CA SER A 200 4.86 8.81 11.94
C SER A 200 5.03 7.34 12.35
N MET A 201 4.01 6.71 12.94
CA MET A 201 4.13 5.36 13.52
C MET A 201 3.91 4.19 12.55
N GLY A 202 3.41 4.46 11.34
CA GLY A 202 2.99 3.40 10.42
C GLY A 202 1.60 2.83 10.75
N ILE A 203 1.16 1.91 9.89
CA ILE A 203 -0.05 1.10 10.10
C ILE A 203 0.08 0.29 11.40
N LEU A 204 -1.00 0.21 12.17
CA LEU A 204 -1.11 -0.48 13.46
C LEU A 204 -1.89 -1.79 13.32
N PRO A 205 -1.23 -2.90 12.96
CA PRO A 205 -1.88 -4.19 12.74
C PRO A 205 -2.53 -4.79 14.00
N ASP A 206 -2.09 -4.37 15.18
CA ASP A 206 -2.60 -4.82 16.47
C ASP A 206 -3.48 -3.75 17.16
N GLY A 207 -3.82 -2.68 16.44
CA GLY A 207 -4.71 -1.63 16.91
C GLY A 207 -6.15 -2.11 17.11
N LYS A 208 -6.94 -1.33 17.87
CA LYS A 208 -8.36 -1.62 18.17
C LYS A 208 -9.16 -1.90 16.90
N ASN A 209 -9.02 -1.05 15.89
CA ASN A 209 -9.74 -1.13 14.63
C ASN A 209 -9.31 -2.34 13.78
N ALA A 210 -8.01 -2.68 13.79
CA ALA A 210 -7.51 -3.90 13.15
C ALA A 210 -8.09 -5.17 13.78
N ILE A 211 -8.15 -5.24 15.11
CA ILE A 211 -8.77 -6.35 15.84
C ILE A 211 -10.27 -6.43 15.54
N GLN A 212 -10.95 -5.29 15.52
CA GLN A 212 -12.39 -5.20 15.24
C GLN A 212 -12.71 -5.64 13.80
N TRP A 213 -11.88 -5.24 12.83
CA TRP A 213 -12.00 -5.65 11.44
C TRP A 213 -11.83 -7.16 11.26
N ARG A 214 -10.78 -7.74 11.83
CA ARG A 214 -10.58 -9.20 11.82
C ARG A 214 -11.72 -9.96 12.47
N LYS A 215 -12.28 -9.44 13.57
CA LYS A 215 -13.44 -10.02 14.23
C LYS A 215 -14.70 -9.96 13.35
N TYR A 216 -14.93 -8.83 12.68
CA TYR A 216 -16.05 -8.67 11.75
C TYR A 216 -15.96 -9.69 10.61
N LEU A 217 -14.77 -9.84 10.03
CA LEU A 217 -14.45 -10.83 9.00
C LEU A 217 -14.31 -12.26 9.54
N LYS A 218 -14.40 -12.49 10.86
CA LYS A 218 -14.24 -13.82 11.49
C LYS A 218 -12.91 -14.51 11.11
N VAL A 219 -11.85 -13.74 10.87
CA VAL A 219 -10.51 -14.25 10.54
C VAL A 219 -9.56 -14.18 11.74
N GLN A 220 -8.61 -15.11 11.79
CA GLN A 220 -7.49 -15.08 12.72
C GLN A 220 -6.20 -14.96 11.94
N LEU A 221 -5.36 -14.00 12.31
CA LEU A 221 -4.04 -13.81 11.72
C LEU A 221 -2.95 -14.02 12.77
N PRO A 222 -1.73 -14.38 12.33
CA PRO A 222 -0.54 -14.35 13.18
C PRO A 222 -0.14 -12.94 13.67
#